data_AF-A0A6N2LWW2-F1
#
_entry.id   AF-A0A6N2LWW2-F1
#
_cell.length_a   1.000
_cell.length_b   1.000
_cell.length_c   1.000
_cell.angle_alpha   90.00
_cell.angle_beta   90.00
_cell.angle_gamma   90.00
#
_symmetry.space_group_name_H-M   'P 1'
#
loop_
_entity.id
_entity.type
_entity.pdbx_description
1 polymer ?
#
loop_
_entity_poly.entity_id
_entity_poly.type
_entity_poly.pdbx_seq_one_letter_code
_entity_poly.pdbx_strand_id
1 'polypeptide(L)'
;MKTNKKTTSNCNPFDFLTEEIIFTILDYLNDDPFSKKSFSLTCKALYSIESHHRKTLKPLRAELLSRTLHRYPHIEHLDLTLCPRIEDIMLNVVSLACKDALCSINLSRSRFFTNIGLSSLVSSCFNLVEIDLSNGVELNDLAAAAIAEAKNLEKLWLSRCKLITDMGIGCVAVGCRKLRLICLKWCLKVSDLGLQLLALKCKEIRSLDLSYLQITEKCLPSILQLQHLEDLVLEGCLGIDDNALSTLQQSCKSLKTLNMSNCHNHSHVGLSSLINGAENLRELTLAYGPAITEDLAKCLHTFSGLRSVKFDGCLVKCSGVRAIGRWPRSLKELSFSKCSGVEDDSLSFLVRAHKELTKLDITCCRKITYDSVDSITSSCRSLTSVRMESCSLVPKEAFVLFGQRCELIEELDVTDSKIDDEGFSFMMFIAGTETTANTLEWAMALLLNHPKVMLKVKAEIDEHVGHGRLLNDSDTVKLPYLGRVITETLRLYPPAPLLLPHLSSEACTAGGFDIPQGTMPVVNAWTMHRDPKLWEEPDEFKPERFLGGFGELEGFKYIPFGTGRRVCPGAGMGLQIVSLALAALGSIV
;
A
#
# COMPACT_ATOMS: atom_id res chain seq x y z
N MET A 1 -53.03 -53.36 29.73
CA MET A 1 -52.86 -52.25 28.77
C MET A 1 -51.38 -51.90 28.65
N LYS A 2 -50.69 -52.43 27.64
CA LYS A 2 -49.32 -52.02 27.28
C LYS A 2 -49.46 -50.94 26.20
N THR A 3 -49.23 -49.68 26.56
CA THR A 3 -49.30 -48.55 25.64
C THR A 3 -48.05 -48.50 24.77
N ASN A 4 -48.29 -48.66 23.46
CA ASN A 4 -47.33 -48.49 22.38
C ASN A 4 -46.81 -47.04 22.36
N LYS A 5 -45.57 -46.80 22.80
CA LYS A 5 -44.86 -45.55 22.49
C LYS A 5 -44.26 -45.69 21.08
N LYS A 6 -44.95 -45.11 20.09
CA LYS A 6 -44.40 -44.80 18.78
C LYS A 6 -43.16 -43.94 18.97
N THR A 7 -42.02 -44.44 18.53
CA THR A 7 -40.79 -43.68 18.29
C THR A 7 -41.06 -42.63 17.23
N THR A 8 -41.18 -41.37 17.63
CA THR A 8 -41.08 -40.23 16.72
C THR A 8 -39.63 -40.14 16.26
N SER A 9 -39.39 -40.42 14.98
CA SER A 9 -38.14 -40.12 14.30
C SER A 9 -37.80 -38.64 14.49
N ASN A 10 -36.63 -38.34 15.07
CA ASN A 10 -36.03 -37.01 15.01
C ASN A 10 -35.73 -36.70 13.53
N CYS A 11 -36.71 -36.17 12.80
CA CYS A 11 -36.45 -35.54 11.50
C CYS A 11 -35.72 -34.23 11.77
N ASN A 12 -34.58 -34.04 11.13
CA ASN A 12 -33.87 -32.78 11.20
C ASN A 12 -34.72 -31.73 10.47
N PRO A 13 -35.08 -30.58 11.08
CA PRO A 13 -35.94 -29.59 10.44
C PRO A 13 -35.37 -29.05 9.11
N PHE A 14 -34.06 -29.23 8.87
CA PHE A 14 -33.41 -28.88 7.60
C PHE A 14 -33.65 -29.91 6.48
N ASP A 15 -34.16 -31.11 6.78
CA ASP A 15 -34.44 -32.15 5.77
C ASP A 15 -35.57 -31.73 4.81
N PHE A 16 -36.33 -30.68 5.14
CA PHE A 16 -37.38 -30.10 4.30
C PHE A 16 -36.89 -29.01 3.35
N LEU A 17 -35.65 -28.53 3.51
CA LEU A 17 -35.07 -27.52 2.61
C LEU A 17 -34.42 -28.21 1.41
N THR A 18 -34.84 -27.85 0.20
CA THR A 18 -34.17 -28.29 -1.02
C THR A 18 -32.81 -27.61 -1.17
N GLU A 19 -31.88 -28.21 -1.90
CA GLU A 19 -30.58 -27.60 -2.20
C GLU A 19 -30.72 -26.23 -2.88
N GLU A 20 -31.74 -26.05 -3.72
CA GLU A 20 -32.04 -24.76 -4.39
C GLU A 20 -32.35 -23.64 -3.39
N ILE A 21 -33.15 -23.92 -2.37
CA ILE A 21 -33.47 -22.94 -1.32
C ILE A 21 -32.21 -22.64 -0.51
N ILE A 22 -31.40 -23.65 -0.21
CA ILE A 22 -30.14 -23.46 0.53
C ILE A 22 -29.14 -22.65 -0.29
N PHE A 23 -29.03 -22.89 -1.60
CA PHE A 23 -28.20 -22.08 -2.49
C PHE A 23 -28.66 -20.63 -2.52
N THR A 24 -29.97 -20.41 -2.59
CA THR A 24 -30.54 -19.05 -2.50
C THR A 24 -30.15 -18.37 -1.18
N ILE A 25 -30.22 -19.08 -0.05
CA ILE A 25 -29.76 -18.56 1.25
C ILE A 25 -28.27 -18.22 1.20
N LEU A 26 -27.44 -19.12 0.65
CA LEU A 26 -26.00 -18.92 0.55
C LEU A 26 -25.60 -17.77 -0.39
N ASP A 27 -26.43 -17.49 -1.41
CA ASP A 27 -26.27 -16.32 -2.28
C ASP A 27 -26.50 -15.01 -1.51
N TYR A 28 -27.51 -14.97 -0.63
CA TYR A 28 -27.72 -13.82 0.27
C TYR A 28 -26.61 -13.64 1.30
N LEU A 29 -25.93 -14.72 1.70
CA LEU A 29 -24.83 -14.69 2.67
C LEU A 29 -23.45 -14.44 2.04
N ASN A 30 -23.36 -14.25 0.72
CA ASN A 30 -22.06 -14.27 0.02
C ASN A 30 -21.13 -13.12 0.46
N ASP A 31 -21.70 -11.97 0.84
CA ASP A 31 -20.97 -10.80 1.34
C ASP A 31 -20.68 -10.85 2.86
N ASP A 32 -21.18 -11.87 3.57
CA ASP A 32 -20.92 -12.11 5.00
C ASP A 32 -20.20 -13.45 5.23
N PRO A 33 -18.85 -13.46 5.19
CA PRO A 33 -18.07 -14.68 5.38
C PRO A 33 -18.22 -15.27 6.79
N PHE A 34 -18.60 -14.48 7.80
CA PHE A 34 -18.82 -14.98 9.17
C PHE A 34 -20.12 -15.77 9.25
N SER A 35 -21.20 -15.24 8.70
CA SER A 35 -22.49 -15.94 8.65
C SER A 35 -22.41 -17.19 7.78
N LYS A 36 -21.72 -17.13 6.62
CA LYS A 36 -21.51 -18.30 5.76
C LYS A 36 -20.74 -19.43 6.47
N LYS A 37 -19.73 -19.08 7.28
CA LYS A 37 -18.99 -20.04 8.09
C LYS A 37 -19.83 -20.60 9.24
N SER A 38 -20.63 -19.76 9.90
CA SER A 38 -21.53 -20.20 10.96
C SER A 38 -22.57 -21.18 10.41
N PHE A 39 -23.13 -20.88 9.23
CA PHE A 39 -24.06 -21.75 8.50
C PHE A 39 -23.45 -23.12 8.22
N SER A 40 -22.24 -23.18 7.64
CA SER A 40 -21.60 -24.46 7.30
C SER A 40 -21.23 -25.30 8.52
N LEU A 41 -20.96 -24.68 9.67
CA LEU A 41 -20.63 -25.39 10.91
C LEU A 41 -21.85 -25.99 11.63
N THR A 42 -23.07 -25.65 11.21
CA THR A 42 -24.30 -26.11 11.89
C THR A 42 -24.48 -27.63 11.82
N CYS A 43 -24.23 -28.24 10.65
CA CYS A 43 -24.27 -29.70 10.49
C CYS A 43 -23.50 -30.17 9.23
N LYS A 44 -23.24 -31.47 9.13
CA LYS A 44 -22.50 -32.07 8.01
C LYS A 44 -23.17 -31.87 6.64
N ALA A 45 -24.50 -31.86 6.60
CA ALA A 45 -25.25 -31.66 5.35
C ALA A 45 -25.05 -30.24 4.82
N LEU A 46 -25.27 -29.23 5.68
CA LEU A 46 -25.06 -27.82 5.32
C LEU A 46 -23.59 -27.52 5.00
N TYR A 47 -22.66 -28.16 5.71
CA TYR A 47 -21.25 -28.11 5.37
C TYR A 47 -20.98 -28.61 3.95
N SER A 48 -21.55 -29.77 3.58
CA SER A 48 -21.40 -30.34 2.24
C SER A 48 -22.01 -29.45 1.16
N ILE A 49 -23.23 -28.93 1.38
CA ILE A 49 -23.95 -28.09 0.41
C ILE A 49 -23.19 -26.78 0.20
N GLU A 50 -22.70 -26.14 1.28
CA GLU A 50 -21.86 -24.94 1.17
C GLU A 50 -20.58 -25.21 0.39
N SER A 51 -19.98 -26.39 0.59
CA SER A 51 -18.78 -26.82 -0.13
C SER A 51 -19.00 -26.89 -1.65
N HIS A 52 -20.18 -27.30 -2.10
CA HIS A 52 -20.54 -27.37 -3.52
C HIS A 52 -21.01 -26.00 -4.06
N HIS A 53 -21.62 -25.17 -3.23
CA HIS A 53 -22.04 -23.81 -3.60
C HIS A 53 -20.86 -22.87 -3.83
N ARG A 54 -19.78 -23.03 -3.06
CA ARG A 54 -18.66 -22.09 -3.04
C ARG A 54 -18.00 -21.95 -4.41
N LYS A 55 -17.95 -20.70 -4.90
CA LYS A 55 -17.29 -20.29 -6.15
C LYS A 55 -15.94 -19.60 -5.96
N THR A 56 -15.73 -18.97 -4.81
CA THR A 56 -14.52 -18.19 -4.53
C THR A 56 -13.73 -18.78 -3.35
N LEU A 57 -12.41 -18.89 -3.51
CA LEU A 57 -11.51 -19.44 -2.50
C LEU A 57 -10.25 -18.59 -2.36
N LYS A 58 -9.86 -18.33 -1.11
CA LYS A 58 -8.60 -17.66 -0.74
C LYS A 58 -7.80 -18.49 0.27
N PRO A 59 -7.05 -19.51 -0.18
CA PRO A 59 -6.30 -20.41 0.70
C PRO A 59 -5.19 -19.68 1.47
N LEU A 60 -5.00 -20.05 2.74
CA LEU A 60 -3.93 -19.52 3.59
C LEU A 60 -2.62 -20.30 3.49
N ARG A 61 -2.68 -21.55 3.02
CA ARG A 61 -1.55 -22.50 3.02
C ARG A 61 -1.55 -23.30 1.73
N ALA A 62 -0.44 -23.25 1.01
CA ALA A 62 -0.28 -23.92 -0.29
C ALA A 62 -0.29 -25.45 -0.14
N GLU A 63 0.25 -25.99 0.95
CA GLU A 63 0.40 -27.44 1.17
C GLU A 63 -0.96 -28.16 1.29
N LEU A 64 -2.01 -27.41 1.63
CA LEU A 64 -3.37 -27.93 1.77
C LEU A 64 -4.20 -27.75 0.50
N LEU A 65 -3.67 -27.13 -0.55
CA LEU A 65 -4.44 -26.73 -1.71
C LEU A 65 -5.11 -27.92 -2.40
N SER A 66 -4.38 -29.03 -2.62
CA SER A 66 -4.96 -30.25 -3.19
C SER A 66 -6.20 -30.75 -2.43
N ARG A 67 -6.10 -30.87 -1.10
CA ARG A 67 -7.23 -31.29 -0.24
C ARG A 67 -8.37 -30.27 -0.26
N THR A 68 -8.02 -28.99 -0.36
CA THR A 68 -8.99 -27.89 -0.35
C THR A 68 -9.77 -27.84 -1.66
N LEU A 69 -9.09 -27.98 -2.81
CA LEU A 69 -9.75 -28.01 -4.11
C LEU A 69 -10.62 -29.25 -4.31
N HIS A 70 -10.19 -30.41 -3.79
CA HIS A 70 -11.06 -31.59 -3.78
C HIS A 70 -12.32 -31.37 -2.92
N ARG A 71 -12.22 -30.59 -1.85
CA ARG A 71 -13.37 -30.26 -1.00
C ARG A 71 -14.34 -29.31 -1.71
N TYR A 72 -13.83 -28.31 -2.43
CA TYR A 72 -14.63 -27.31 -3.12
C TYR A 72 -14.51 -27.51 -4.65
N PRO A 73 -15.31 -28.41 -5.24
CA PRO A 73 -15.13 -28.83 -6.64
C PRO A 73 -15.58 -27.79 -7.68
N HIS A 74 -16.34 -26.77 -7.30
CA HIS A 74 -16.94 -25.80 -8.21
C HIS A 74 -16.31 -24.40 -8.09
N ILE A 75 -15.04 -24.32 -7.72
CA ILE A 75 -14.30 -23.05 -7.64
C ILE A 75 -14.11 -22.45 -9.03
N GLU A 76 -14.57 -21.21 -9.17
CA GLU A 76 -14.43 -20.37 -10.36
C GLU A 76 -13.39 -19.27 -10.15
N HIS A 77 -13.24 -18.79 -8.91
CA HIS A 77 -12.31 -17.71 -8.55
C HIS A 77 -11.33 -18.15 -7.47
N LEU A 78 -10.04 -18.22 -7.81
CA LEU A 78 -8.99 -18.68 -6.90
C LEU A 78 -7.98 -17.56 -6.60
N ASP A 79 -7.98 -17.06 -5.37
CA ASP A 79 -7.04 -16.05 -4.90
C ASP A 79 -5.92 -16.69 -4.07
N LEU A 80 -4.71 -16.75 -4.63
CA LEU A 80 -3.51 -17.31 -4.00
C LEU A 80 -2.58 -16.23 -3.44
N THR A 81 -3.06 -15.00 -3.20
CA THR A 81 -2.24 -13.91 -2.65
C THR A 81 -1.69 -14.20 -1.25
N LEU A 82 -2.34 -15.08 -0.48
CA LEU A 82 -1.87 -15.50 0.85
C LEU A 82 -0.98 -16.75 0.81
N CYS A 83 -0.70 -17.27 -0.39
CA CYS A 83 0.19 -18.40 -0.62
C CYS A 83 1.41 -17.93 -1.43
N PRO A 84 2.46 -17.36 -0.82
CA PRO A 84 3.57 -16.76 -1.58
C PRO A 84 4.49 -17.79 -2.27
N ARG A 85 4.40 -19.07 -1.89
CA ARG A 85 5.24 -20.17 -2.37
C ARG A 85 4.46 -21.15 -3.26
N ILE A 86 3.81 -20.63 -4.30
CA ILE A 86 3.21 -21.47 -5.35
C ILE A 86 4.28 -21.80 -6.39
N GLU A 87 4.54 -23.09 -6.56
CA GLU A 87 5.44 -23.69 -7.55
C GLU A 87 4.64 -24.32 -8.70
N ASP A 88 5.32 -24.71 -9.78
CA ASP A 88 4.69 -25.31 -10.97
C ASP A 88 3.87 -26.57 -10.66
N ILE A 89 4.35 -27.40 -9.73
CA ILE A 89 3.63 -28.60 -9.27
C ILE A 89 2.25 -28.22 -8.71
N MET A 90 2.18 -27.11 -7.99
CA MET A 90 0.94 -26.66 -7.37
C MET A 90 -0.02 -26.06 -8.41
N LEU A 91 0.50 -25.33 -9.41
CA LEU A 91 -0.31 -24.89 -10.54
C LEU A 91 -0.88 -26.07 -11.33
N ASN A 92 -0.12 -27.16 -11.47
CA ASN A 92 -0.60 -28.38 -12.08
C ASN A 92 -1.71 -29.07 -11.25
N VAL A 93 -1.64 -29.00 -9.92
CA VAL A 93 -2.74 -29.46 -9.06
C VAL A 93 -4.00 -28.62 -9.29
N VAL A 94 -3.86 -27.30 -9.39
CA VAL A 94 -4.98 -26.39 -9.69
C VAL A 94 -5.58 -26.71 -11.07
N SER A 95 -4.73 -26.89 -12.08
CA SER A 95 -5.16 -27.15 -13.46
C SER A 95 -5.97 -28.43 -13.59
N LEU A 96 -5.58 -29.48 -12.85
CA LEU A 96 -6.30 -30.75 -12.82
C LEU A 96 -7.60 -30.69 -12.01
N ALA A 97 -7.61 -29.96 -10.88
CA ALA A 97 -8.76 -29.92 -9.98
C ALA A 97 -9.88 -28.99 -10.48
N CYS A 98 -9.53 -27.88 -11.14
CA CYS A 98 -10.50 -26.83 -11.52
C CYS A 98 -10.66 -26.68 -13.04
N LYS A 99 -10.28 -27.69 -13.82
CA LYS A 99 -10.18 -27.65 -15.29
C LYS A 99 -11.35 -26.98 -16.00
N ASP A 100 -12.58 -27.37 -15.66
CA ASP A 100 -13.79 -26.94 -16.37
C ASP A 100 -14.47 -25.72 -15.71
N ALA A 101 -14.06 -25.35 -14.49
CA ALA A 101 -14.72 -24.31 -13.69
C ALA A 101 -13.91 -23.03 -13.54
N LEU A 102 -12.58 -23.08 -13.59
CA LEU A 102 -11.75 -21.93 -13.23
C LEU A 102 -11.89 -20.79 -14.24
N CYS A 103 -12.43 -19.67 -13.77
CA CYS A 103 -12.65 -18.43 -14.53
C CYS A 103 -11.63 -17.35 -14.20
N SER A 104 -11.11 -17.32 -12.96
CA SER A 104 -10.08 -16.36 -12.55
C SER A 104 -9.06 -16.95 -11.58
N ILE A 105 -7.83 -16.46 -11.67
CA ILE A 105 -6.78 -16.78 -10.72
C ILE A 105 -5.93 -15.55 -10.37
N ASN A 106 -5.66 -15.36 -9.08
CA ASN A 106 -4.74 -14.33 -8.59
C ASN A 106 -3.47 -14.97 -8.01
N LEU A 107 -2.34 -14.73 -8.66
CA LEU A 107 -1.00 -15.18 -8.28
C LEU A 107 -0.08 -14.01 -7.92
N SER A 108 -0.61 -12.80 -7.69
CA SER A 108 0.15 -11.55 -7.58
C SER A 108 1.17 -11.43 -6.43
N ARG A 109 1.20 -12.42 -5.54
CA ARG A 109 2.18 -12.51 -4.44
C ARG A 109 2.99 -13.81 -4.46
N SER A 110 2.76 -14.66 -5.47
CA SER A 110 3.51 -15.89 -5.71
C SER A 110 4.70 -15.62 -6.62
N ARG A 111 5.87 -16.20 -6.31
CA ARG A 111 7.12 -15.92 -7.06
C ARG A 111 7.89 -17.16 -7.54
N PHE A 112 7.39 -18.36 -7.29
CA PHE A 112 8.15 -19.60 -7.47
C PHE A 112 7.65 -20.50 -8.61
N PHE A 113 6.68 -20.03 -9.39
CA PHE A 113 6.22 -20.71 -10.61
C PHE A 113 6.91 -20.10 -11.83
N THR A 114 6.97 -20.90 -12.90
CA THR A 114 7.61 -20.56 -14.17
C THR A 114 6.58 -20.57 -15.30
N ASN A 115 7.04 -20.36 -16.54
CA ASN A 115 6.23 -20.52 -17.73
C ASN A 115 5.66 -21.95 -17.89
N ILE A 116 6.29 -22.97 -17.30
CA ILE A 116 5.84 -24.37 -17.39
C ILE A 116 4.53 -24.55 -16.61
N GLY A 117 4.49 -24.10 -15.35
CA GLY A 117 3.29 -24.16 -14.53
C GLY A 117 2.16 -23.30 -15.09
N LEU A 118 2.48 -22.12 -15.63
CA LEU A 118 1.51 -21.27 -16.31
C LEU A 118 0.92 -21.95 -17.56
N SER A 119 1.76 -22.55 -18.41
CA SER A 119 1.31 -23.26 -19.62
C SER A 119 0.40 -24.45 -19.25
N SER A 120 0.74 -25.24 -18.22
CA SER A 120 -0.14 -26.31 -17.71
C SER A 120 -1.51 -25.77 -17.27
N LEU A 121 -1.51 -24.65 -16.56
CA LEU A 121 -2.73 -24.01 -16.08
C LEU A 121 -3.63 -23.53 -17.22
N VAL A 122 -3.10 -22.70 -18.14
CA VAL A 122 -3.90 -22.07 -19.20
C VAL A 122 -4.31 -23.05 -20.30
N SER A 123 -3.51 -24.09 -20.56
CA SER A 123 -3.86 -25.13 -21.53
C SER A 123 -4.93 -26.08 -21.03
N SER A 124 -5.12 -26.18 -19.70
CA SER A 124 -6.15 -27.02 -19.08
C SER A 124 -7.43 -26.25 -18.79
N CYS A 125 -7.32 -25.01 -18.28
CA CYS A 125 -8.44 -24.20 -17.84
C CYS A 125 -8.96 -23.29 -18.96
N PHE A 126 -9.76 -23.83 -19.89
CA PHE A 126 -10.23 -23.11 -21.08
C PHE A 126 -11.20 -21.96 -20.80
N ASN A 127 -11.84 -21.96 -19.63
CA ASN A 127 -12.78 -20.93 -19.18
C ASN A 127 -12.09 -19.76 -18.47
N LEU A 128 -10.76 -19.74 -18.42
CA LEU A 128 -10.00 -18.69 -17.75
C LEU A 128 -10.15 -17.36 -18.50
N VAL A 129 -10.77 -16.39 -17.82
CA VAL A 129 -11.06 -15.04 -18.32
C VAL A 129 -10.18 -14.00 -17.65
N GLU A 130 -9.70 -14.26 -16.43
CA GLU A 130 -8.93 -13.30 -15.64
C GLU A 130 -7.68 -13.92 -15.01
N ILE A 131 -6.53 -13.27 -15.17
CA ILE A 131 -5.28 -13.67 -14.54
C ILE A 131 -4.57 -12.44 -13.97
N ASP A 132 -4.23 -12.49 -12.69
CA ASP A 132 -3.34 -11.51 -12.05
C ASP A 132 -1.99 -12.14 -11.71
N LEU A 133 -0.94 -11.71 -12.39
CA LEU A 133 0.45 -12.14 -12.18
C LEU A 133 1.33 -10.98 -11.68
N SER A 134 0.73 -9.95 -11.10
CA SER A 134 1.47 -8.78 -10.62
C SER A 134 2.59 -9.19 -9.64
N ASN A 135 3.69 -8.43 -9.59
CA ASN A 135 4.90 -8.74 -8.82
C ASN A 135 5.59 -10.07 -9.19
N GLY A 136 5.24 -10.69 -10.32
CA GLY A 136 5.99 -11.79 -10.93
C GLY A 136 7.30 -11.30 -11.54
N VAL A 137 8.25 -10.87 -10.70
CA VAL A 137 9.50 -10.21 -11.14
C VAL A 137 10.40 -11.11 -11.98
N GLU A 138 10.26 -12.43 -11.85
CA GLU A 138 11.00 -13.45 -12.61
C GLU A 138 10.29 -13.85 -13.93
N LEU A 139 9.05 -13.38 -14.17
CA LEU A 139 8.30 -13.71 -15.37
C LEU A 139 8.87 -12.96 -16.58
N ASN A 140 9.28 -13.71 -17.60
CA ASN A 140 9.85 -13.21 -18.84
C ASN A 140 8.93 -13.49 -20.05
N ASP A 141 9.43 -13.27 -21.27
CA ASP A 141 8.63 -13.45 -22.49
C ASP A 141 8.14 -14.89 -22.71
N LEU A 142 8.78 -15.91 -22.13
CA LEU A 142 8.28 -17.29 -22.17
C LEU A 142 7.01 -17.45 -21.33
N ALA A 143 6.93 -16.75 -20.19
CA ALA A 143 5.72 -16.72 -19.39
C ALA A 143 4.60 -15.97 -20.12
N ALA A 144 4.93 -14.86 -20.79
CA ALA A 144 3.98 -14.13 -21.64
C ALA A 144 3.48 -14.98 -22.82
N ALA A 145 4.36 -15.78 -23.44
CA ALA A 145 3.99 -16.74 -24.48
C ALA A 145 3.08 -17.85 -23.96
N ALA A 146 3.33 -18.36 -22.75
CA ALA A 146 2.42 -19.30 -22.10
C ALA A 146 1.02 -18.67 -21.89
N ILE A 147 0.96 -17.45 -21.35
CA ILE A 147 -0.32 -16.72 -21.15
C ILE A 147 -1.08 -16.54 -22.47
N ALA A 148 -0.36 -16.33 -23.59
CA ALA A 148 -0.97 -16.18 -24.92
C ALA A 148 -1.80 -17.40 -25.37
N GLU A 149 -1.64 -18.57 -24.74
CA GLU A 149 -2.48 -19.75 -24.98
C GLU A 149 -3.90 -19.59 -24.41
N ALA A 150 -4.11 -18.67 -23.45
CA ALA A 150 -5.42 -18.35 -22.87
C ALA A 150 -6.28 -17.50 -23.84
N LYS A 151 -6.91 -18.17 -24.82
CA LYS A 151 -7.67 -17.51 -25.90
C LYS A 151 -8.92 -16.74 -25.45
N ASN A 152 -9.46 -17.06 -24.27
CA ASN A 152 -10.64 -16.42 -23.69
C ASN A 152 -10.30 -15.31 -22.69
N LEU A 153 -9.02 -15.00 -22.50
CA LEU A 153 -8.57 -14.03 -21.53
C LEU A 153 -9.09 -12.61 -21.86
N GLU A 154 -9.83 -12.02 -20.92
CA GLU A 154 -10.35 -10.64 -21.00
C GLU A 154 -9.59 -9.69 -20.08
N LYS A 155 -9.06 -10.17 -18.95
CA LYS A 155 -8.36 -9.31 -17.97
C LYS A 155 -7.01 -9.88 -17.58
N LEU A 156 -5.98 -9.05 -17.69
CA LEU A 156 -4.61 -9.43 -17.40
C LEU A 156 -3.89 -8.34 -16.61
N TRP A 157 -3.38 -8.69 -15.42
CA TRP A 157 -2.51 -7.81 -14.65
C TRP A 157 -1.08 -8.36 -14.64
N LEU A 158 -0.14 -7.53 -15.10
CA LEU A 158 1.30 -7.81 -15.15
C LEU A 158 2.10 -6.76 -14.39
N SER A 159 1.50 -6.07 -13.41
CA SER A 159 2.17 -4.96 -12.75
C SER A 159 3.51 -5.42 -12.15
N ARG A 160 4.60 -4.70 -12.42
CA ARG A 160 5.97 -5.03 -11.97
C ARG A 160 6.55 -6.34 -12.50
N CYS A 161 6.03 -6.89 -13.60
CA CYS A 161 6.69 -7.98 -14.35
C CYS A 161 7.86 -7.42 -15.19
N LYS A 162 8.96 -7.05 -14.51
CA LYS A 162 10.06 -6.24 -15.06
C LYS A 162 10.86 -6.91 -16.19
N LEU A 163 10.76 -8.23 -16.35
CA LEU A 163 11.50 -8.99 -17.36
C LEU A 163 10.70 -9.22 -18.65
N ILE A 164 9.40 -8.91 -18.66
CA ILE A 164 8.58 -8.96 -19.88
C ILE A 164 8.94 -7.79 -20.78
N THR A 165 9.19 -8.08 -22.05
CA THR A 165 9.55 -7.12 -23.10
C THR A 165 8.42 -6.96 -24.12
N ASP A 166 8.65 -6.10 -25.13
CA ASP A 166 7.76 -5.96 -26.28
C ASP A 166 7.44 -7.29 -26.98
N MET A 167 8.39 -8.24 -26.99
CA MET A 167 8.17 -9.57 -27.57
C MET A 167 7.10 -10.35 -26.81
N GLY A 168 7.19 -10.38 -25.47
CA GLY A 168 6.20 -11.03 -24.63
C GLY A 168 4.82 -10.39 -24.74
N ILE A 169 4.74 -9.06 -24.72
CA ILE A 169 3.48 -8.34 -24.96
C ILE A 169 2.94 -8.62 -26.36
N GLY A 170 3.81 -8.76 -27.35
CA GLY A 170 3.43 -9.17 -28.70
C GLY A 170 2.80 -10.57 -28.75
N CYS A 171 3.37 -11.54 -28.03
CA CYS A 171 2.77 -12.88 -27.89
C CYS A 171 1.36 -12.79 -27.29
N VAL A 172 1.21 -12.07 -26.17
CA VAL A 172 -0.09 -11.85 -25.51
C VAL A 172 -1.08 -11.19 -26.46
N ALA A 173 -0.66 -10.16 -27.20
CA ALA A 173 -1.51 -9.46 -28.16
C ALA A 173 -2.04 -10.39 -29.26
N VAL A 174 -1.19 -11.29 -29.78
CA VAL A 174 -1.58 -12.22 -30.85
C VAL A 174 -2.52 -13.31 -30.34
N GLY A 175 -2.27 -13.84 -29.13
CA GLY A 175 -3.02 -14.95 -28.53
C GLY A 175 -4.31 -14.54 -27.82
N CYS A 176 -4.30 -13.46 -27.07
CA CYS A 176 -5.39 -12.98 -26.22
C CYS A 176 -6.16 -11.81 -26.85
N ARG A 177 -6.79 -12.05 -28.01
CA ARG A 177 -7.47 -10.98 -28.78
C ARG A 177 -8.73 -10.41 -28.13
N LYS A 178 -9.29 -11.13 -27.14
CA LYS A 178 -10.46 -10.71 -26.36
C LYS A 178 -10.12 -9.83 -25.16
N LEU A 179 -8.86 -9.43 -24.99
CA LEU A 179 -8.45 -8.57 -23.88
C LEU A 179 -9.25 -7.26 -23.86
N ARG A 180 -9.85 -7.00 -22.70
CA ARG A 180 -10.61 -5.80 -22.36
C ARG A 180 -9.90 -4.96 -21.30
N LEU A 181 -9.13 -5.59 -20.42
CA LEU A 181 -8.32 -4.93 -19.41
C LEU A 181 -6.90 -5.47 -19.44
N ILE A 182 -5.93 -4.58 -19.52
CA ILE A 182 -4.53 -4.94 -19.31
C ILE A 182 -3.79 -3.88 -18.49
N CYS A 183 -3.12 -4.33 -17.44
CA CYS A 183 -2.28 -3.49 -16.59
C CYS A 183 -0.80 -3.88 -16.74
N LEU A 184 -0.01 -2.94 -17.25
CA LEU A 184 1.42 -3.05 -17.51
C LEU A 184 2.25 -2.13 -16.60
N LYS A 185 1.64 -1.63 -15.52
CA LYS A 185 2.28 -0.73 -14.56
C LYS A 185 3.65 -1.24 -14.12
N TRP A 186 4.71 -0.44 -14.27
CA TRP A 186 6.11 -0.82 -13.95
C TRP A 186 6.72 -1.97 -14.78
N CYS A 187 6.20 -2.29 -15.97
CA CYS A 187 6.86 -3.20 -16.93
C CYS A 187 7.97 -2.48 -17.72
N LEU A 188 9.08 -2.19 -17.07
CA LEU A 188 10.14 -1.27 -17.55
C LEU A 188 10.76 -1.59 -18.92
N LYS A 189 10.61 -2.82 -19.44
CA LYS A 189 11.13 -3.24 -20.75
C LYS A 189 10.08 -3.24 -21.86
N VAL A 190 8.86 -2.77 -21.56
CA VAL A 190 7.80 -2.55 -22.57
C VAL A 190 7.89 -1.11 -23.06
N SER A 191 7.97 -0.96 -24.37
CA SER A 191 8.10 0.31 -25.09
C SER A 191 6.91 0.54 -26.04
N ASP A 192 7.00 1.56 -26.88
CA ASP A 192 5.97 1.85 -27.88
C ASP A 192 5.69 0.69 -28.82
N LEU A 193 6.69 -0.14 -29.14
CA LEU A 193 6.56 -1.25 -30.08
C LEU A 193 5.57 -2.31 -29.58
N GLY A 194 5.71 -2.74 -28.32
CA GLY A 194 4.81 -3.73 -27.72
C GLY A 194 3.38 -3.21 -27.63
N LEU A 195 3.21 -1.93 -27.26
CA LEU A 195 1.90 -1.30 -27.16
C LEU A 195 1.22 -1.08 -28.51
N GLN A 196 1.97 -0.75 -29.56
CA GLN A 196 1.42 -0.66 -30.92
C GLN A 196 0.88 -2.02 -31.38
N LEU A 197 1.61 -3.10 -31.13
CA LEU A 197 1.15 -4.45 -31.49
C LEU A 197 -0.07 -4.87 -30.64
N LEU A 198 -0.07 -4.56 -29.35
CA LEU A 198 -1.21 -4.76 -28.45
C LEU A 198 -2.46 -4.06 -28.98
N ALA A 199 -2.39 -2.76 -29.23
CA ALA A 199 -3.51 -1.98 -29.76
C ALA A 199 -3.92 -2.41 -31.18
N LEU A 200 -3.00 -2.96 -31.98
CA LEU A 200 -3.30 -3.50 -33.30
C LEU A 200 -4.12 -4.80 -33.25
N LYS A 201 -3.86 -5.68 -32.27
CA LYS A 201 -4.48 -7.01 -32.21
C LYS A 201 -5.66 -7.11 -31.23
N CYS A 202 -5.61 -6.38 -30.10
CA CYS A 202 -6.62 -6.42 -29.05
C CYS A 202 -7.56 -5.21 -29.19
N LYS A 203 -8.55 -5.30 -30.08
CA LYS A 203 -9.48 -4.20 -30.38
C LYS A 203 -10.58 -3.98 -29.35
N GLU A 204 -10.78 -4.95 -28.46
CA GLU A 204 -11.79 -4.94 -27.39
C GLU A 204 -11.33 -4.25 -26.10
N ILE A 205 -10.10 -3.69 -26.08
CA ILE A 205 -9.54 -3.04 -24.90
C ILE A 205 -10.44 -1.86 -24.48
N ARG A 206 -10.82 -1.89 -23.20
CA ARG A 206 -11.59 -0.87 -22.49
C ARG A 206 -10.78 -0.17 -21.42
N SER A 207 -9.85 -0.88 -20.77
CA SER A 207 -9.02 -0.33 -19.70
C SER A 207 -7.56 -0.68 -19.95
N LEU A 208 -6.71 0.36 -19.98
CA LEU A 208 -5.29 0.23 -20.28
C LEU A 208 -4.49 1.04 -19.26
N ASP A 209 -3.71 0.33 -18.42
CA ASP A 209 -2.81 0.94 -17.46
C ASP A 209 -1.35 0.78 -17.90
N LEU A 210 -0.74 1.92 -18.25
CA LEU A 210 0.62 2.05 -18.77
C LEU A 210 1.55 2.75 -17.79
N SER A 211 1.17 2.82 -16.51
CA SER A 211 1.88 3.64 -15.53
C SER A 211 3.36 3.26 -15.42
N TYR A 212 4.23 4.27 -15.40
CA TYR A 212 5.68 4.13 -15.25
C TYR A 212 6.35 3.26 -16.32
N LEU A 213 5.79 3.23 -17.54
CA LEU A 213 6.45 2.66 -18.71
C LEU A 213 7.39 3.66 -19.39
N GLN A 214 8.37 3.14 -20.12
CA GLN A 214 9.31 3.93 -20.92
C GLN A 214 8.75 4.13 -22.33
N ILE A 215 7.61 4.82 -22.41
CA ILE A 215 6.85 5.06 -23.66
C ILE A 215 6.91 6.51 -24.07
N THR A 216 6.68 6.78 -25.35
CA THR A 216 6.65 8.14 -25.91
C THR A 216 5.32 8.38 -26.65
N GLU A 217 5.23 9.51 -27.36
CA GLU A 217 4.13 9.85 -28.26
C GLU A 217 3.83 8.78 -29.33
N LYS A 218 4.78 7.90 -29.65
CA LYS A 218 4.70 6.97 -30.78
C LYS A 218 3.64 5.88 -30.60
N CYS A 219 3.34 5.45 -29.38
CA CYS A 219 2.31 4.44 -29.14
C CYS A 219 0.88 5.01 -29.12
N LEU A 220 0.72 6.29 -28.77
CA LEU A 220 -0.59 6.91 -28.58
C LEU A 220 -1.49 6.83 -29.82
N PRO A 221 -1.06 7.10 -31.07
CA PRO A 221 -1.96 7.01 -32.22
C PRO A 221 -2.65 5.64 -32.32
N SER A 222 -1.92 4.55 -32.08
CA SER A 222 -2.47 3.19 -32.14
C SER A 222 -3.42 2.89 -30.99
N ILE A 223 -3.07 3.30 -29.76
CA ILE A 223 -3.91 3.13 -28.57
C ILE A 223 -5.21 3.91 -28.72
N LEU A 224 -5.13 5.12 -29.24
CA LEU A 224 -6.27 6.02 -29.32
C LEU A 224 -7.24 5.64 -30.43
N GLN A 225 -6.85 4.80 -31.38
CA GLN A 225 -7.77 4.21 -32.36
C GLN A 225 -8.65 3.08 -31.77
N LEU A 226 -8.45 2.70 -30.51
CA LEU A 226 -9.28 1.69 -29.84
C LEU A 226 -10.70 2.25 -29.61
N GLN A 227 -11.68 1.70 -30.33
CA GLN A 227 -13.07 2.18 -30.31
C GLN A 227 -13.76 2.00 -28.96
N HIS A 228 -13.29 1.07 -28.13
CA HIS A 228 -13.89 0.72 -26.85
C HIS A 228 -13.10 1.21 -25.63
N LEU A 229 -12.01 1.98 -25.82
CA LEU A 229 -11.17 2.45 -24.72
C LEU A 229 -11.94 3.45 -23.85
N GLU A 230 -12.21 3.07 -22.60
CA GLU A 230 -12.93 3.85 -21.60
C GLU A 230 -11.97 4.43 -20.55
N ASP A 231 -10.95 3.68 -20.14
CA ASP A 231 -10.01 4.04 -19.08
C ASP A 231 -8.56 3.97 -19.57
N LEU A 232 -7.84 5.10 -19.48
CA LEU A 232 -6.42 5.19 -19.83
C LEU A 232 -5.61 5.79 -18.68
N VAL A 233 -4.63 5.03 -18.19
CA VAL A 233 -3.72 5.47 -17.13
C VAL A 233 -2.30 5.59 -17.69
N LEU A 234 -1.76 6.81 -17.66
CA LEU A 234 -0.43 7.22 -18.13
C LEU A 234 0.41 7.78 -16.97
N GLU A 235 0.12 7.39 -15.72
CA GLU A 235 0.81 7.90 -14.53
C GLU A 235 2.33 7.69 -14.64
N GLY A 236 3.12 8.76 -14.49
CA GLY A 236 4.58 8.69 -14.48
C GLY A 236 5.23 8.37 -15.84
N CYS A 237 4.49 8.43 -16.95
CA CYS A 237 5.04 8.26 -18.30
C CYS A 237 5.72 9.55 -18.77
N LEU A 238 7.02 9.70 -18.44
CA LEU A 238 7.78 10.93 -18.66
C LEU A 238 7.97 11.31 -20.15
N GLY A 239 7.85 10.35 -21.06
CA GLY A 239 7.93 10.57 -22.50
C GLY A 239 6.64 11.11 -23.15
N ILE A 240 5.58 11.32 -22.37
CA ILE A 240 4.33 11.92 -22.84
C ILE A 240 4.38 13.43 -22.62
N ASP A 241 4.52 14.17 -23.72
CA ASP A 241 4.59 15.64 -23.76
C ASP A 241 3.35 16.27 -24.45
N ASP A 242 3.36 17.58 -24.63
CA ASP A 242 2.28 18.29 -25.34
C ASP A 242 2.09 17.82 -26.79
N ASN A 243 3.16 17.41 -27.47
CA ASN A 243 3.08 16.90 -28.84
C ASN A 243 2.37 15.53 -28.86
N ALA A 244 2.65 14.68 -27.87
CA ALA A 244 1.94 13.44 -27.65
C ALA A 244 0.43 13.69 -27.49
N LEU A 245 0.05 14.71 -26.72
CA LEU A 245 -1.35 15.09 -26.52
C LEU A 245 -1.99 15.69 -27.77
N SER A 246 -1.24 16.40 -28.62
CA SER A 246 -1.77 16.92 -29.89
C SER A 246 -2.32 15.81 -30.81
N THR A 247 -1.73 14.61 -30.71
CA THR A 247 -2.17 13.41 -31.44
C THR A 247 -3.56 12.93 -31.00
N LEU A 248 -4.01 13.29 -29.80
CA LEU A 248 -5.36 12.94 -29.29
C LEU A 248 -6.49 13.63 -30.03
N GLN A 249 -6.23 14.70 -30.76
CA GLN A 249 -7.24 15.50 -31.46
C GLN A 249 -8.13 14.66 -32.40
N GLN A 250 -7.66 13.49 -32.87
CA GLN A 250 -8.32 12.76 -33.95
C GLN A 250 -9.08 11.49 -33.54
N SER A 251 -9.01 10.95 -32.31
CA SER A 251 -9.34 9.51 -32.16
C SER A 251 -10.05 8.93 -30.91
N CYS A 252 -10.36 9.60 -29.79
CA CYS A 252 -10.83 8.87 -28.58
C CYS A 252 -12.22 9.25 -28.03
N LYS A 253 -13.28 9.04 -28.83
CA LYS A 253 -14.67 9.37 -28.42
C LYS A 253 -15.20 8.53 -27.25
N SER A 254 -14.68 7.34 -27.01
CA SER A 254 -15.15 6.43 -25.95
C SER A 254 -14.52 6.70 -24.58
N LEU A 255 -13.44 7.49 -24.52
CA LEU A 255 -12.66 7.71 -23.32
C LEU A 255 -13.49 8.43 -22.25
N LYS A 256 -13.54 7.82 -21.06
CA LYS A 256 -14.28 8.32 -19.88
C LYS A 256 -13.35 8.75 -18.77
N THR A 257 -12.23 8.04 -18.57
CA THR A 257 -11.26 8.34 -17.52
C THR A 257 -9.85 8.47 -18.12
N LEU A 258 -9.15 9.52 -17.71
CA LEU A 258 -7.76 9.76 -18.07
C LEU A 258 -6.96 10.14 -16.83
N ASN A 259 -5.88 9.40 -16.58
CA ASN A 259 -4.93 9.71 -15.52
C ASN A 259 -3.56 10.01 -16.11
N MET A 260 -3.05 11.22 -15.91
CA MET A 260 -1.73 11.68 -16.33
C MET A 260 -0.90 12.19 -15.14
N SER A 261 -1.09 11.57 -13.98
CA SER A 261 -0.39 11.96 -12.75
C SER A 261 1.12 11.79 -12.91
N ASN A 262 1.91 12.66 -12.27
CA ASN A 262 3.38 12.62 -12.29
C ASN A 262 3.98 12.69 -13.71
N CYS A 263 3.27 13.28 -14.67
CA CYS A 263 3.79 13.65 -15.98
C CYS A 263 4.13 15.14 -15.96
N HIS A 264 5.39 15.51 -16.17
CA HIS A 264 5.84 16.91 -16.02
C HIS A 264 5.98 17.68 -17.34
N ASN A 265 5.93 16.98 -18.48
CA ASN A 265 6.23 17.55 -19.80
C ASN A 265 5.00 17.99 -20.60
N HIS A 266 3.82 17.99 -19.98
CA HIS A 266 2.60 18.53 -20.59
C HIS A 266 2.23 19.87 -19.95
N SER A 267 1.56 20.73 -20.70
CA SER A 267 1.07 22.04 -20.29
C SER A 267 -0.42 22.16 -20.62
N HIS A 268 -0.98 23.36 -20.38
CA HIS A 268 -2.35 23.68 -20.80
C HIS A 268 -2.54 23.58 -22.33
N VAL A 269 -1.46 23.67 -23.12
CA VAL A 269 -1.48 23.56 -24.59
C VAL A 269 -1.80 22.13 -25.01
N GLY A 270 -1.09 21.12 -24.50
CA GLY A 270 -1.38 19.73 -24.84
C GLY A 270 -2.75 19.28 -24.33
N LEU A 271 -3.14 19.69 -23.12
CA LEU A 271 -4.48 19.41 -22.60
C LEU A 271 -5.59 20.04 -23.44
N SER A 272 -5.33 21.17 -24.11
CA SER A 272 -6.33 21.77 -25.01
C SER A 272 -6.61 20.89 -26.24
N SER A 273 -5.63 20.07 -26.66
CA SER A 273 -5.80 19.13 -27.76
C SER A 273 -6.75 17.98 -27.40
N LEU A 274 -6.87 17.62 -26.12
CA LEU A 274 -7.83 16.61 -25.65
C LEU A 274 -9.29 17.04 -25.83
N ILE A 275 -9.57 18.35 -25.82
CA ILE A 275 -10.94 18.90 -25.88
C ILE A 275 -11.69 18.40 -27.12
N ASN A 276 -11.01 18.35 -28.26
CA ASN A 276 -11.60 17.93 -29.53
C ASN A 276 -11.67 16.40 -29.68
N GLY A 277 -10.89 15.66 -28.89
CA GLY A 277 -10.71 14.21 -29.04
C GLY A 277 -11.52 13.36 -28.07
N ALA A 278 -11.83 13.88 -26.87
CA ALA A 278 -12.39 13.14 -25.74
C ALA A 278 -13.68 13.78 -25.18
N GLU A 279 -14.71 13.91 -26.02
CA GLU A 279 -16.00 14.54 -25.68
C GLU A 279 -16.73 13.87 -24.50
N ASN A 280 -16.52 12.56 -24.30
CA ASN A 280 -17.16 11.78 -23.25
C ASN A 280 -16.35 11.69 -21.95
N LEU A 281 -15.25 12.44 -21.83
CA LEU A 281 -14.40 12.42 -20.66
C LEU A 281 -15.16 12.91 -19.42
N ARG A 282 -15.19 12.08 -18.39
CA ARG A 282 -15.87 12.34 -17.11
C ARG A 282 -14.91 12.52 -15.96
N GLU A 283 -13.76 11.85 -16.01
CA GLU A 283 -12.78 11.86 -14.92
C GLU A 283 -11.40 12.18 -15.44
N LEU A 284 -10.76 13.17 -14.83
CA LEU A 284 -9.41 13.59 -15.18
C LEU A 284 -8.54 13.70 -13.92
N THR A 285 -7.45 12.94 -13.88
CA THR A 285 -6.47 12.97 -12.78
C THR A 285 -5.15 13.56 -13.29
N LEU A 286 -4.73 14.68 -12.71
CA LEU A 286 -3.51 15.43 -13.03
C LEU A 286 -2.63 15.60 -11.78
N ALA A 287 -2.56 14.59 -10.91
CA ALA A 287 -1.84 14.69 -9.64
C ALA A 287 -0.32 14.83 -9.85
N TYR A 288 0.37 15.59 -9.01
CA TYR A 288 1.81 15.87 -9.09
C TYR A 288 2.25 16.40 -10.48
N GLY A 289 1.33 17.07 -11.17
CA GLY A 289 1.52 17.61 -12.51
C GLY A 289 1.89 19.10 -12.51
N PRO A 290 1.66 19.79 -13.64
CA PRO A 290 1.90 21.23 -13.79
C PRO A 290 1.11 22.05 -12.76
N ALA A 291 1.59 23.27 -12.49
CA ALA A 291 0.90 24.18 -11.59
C ALA A 291 -0.52 24.52 -12.10
N ILE A 292 -1.48 24.58 -11.18
CA ILE A 292 -2.86 24.99 -11.47
C ILE A 292 -2.89 26.51 -11.66
N THR A 293 -2.83 26.93 -12.92
CA THR A 293 -2.95 28.33 -13.35
C THR A 293 -4.34 28.64 -13.88
N GLU A 294 -4.64 29.92 -14.10
CA GLU A 294 -5.87 30.35 -14.75
C GLU A 294 -6.00 29.79 -16.18
N ASP A 295 -4.90 29.69 -16.92
CA ASP A 295 -4.89 29.15 -18.29
C ASP A 295 -5.24 27.66 -18.32
N LEU A 296 -4.70 26.88 -17.37
CA LEU A 296 -5.04 25.47 -17.22
C LEU A 296 -6.53 25.31 -16.88
N ALA A 297 -7.03 26.09 -15.93
CA ALA A 297 -8.44 26.04 -15.54
C ALA A 297 -9.38 26.47 -16.68
N LYS A 298 -9.01 27.49 -17.47
CA LYS A 298 -9.75 27.90 -18.67
C LYS A 298 -9.74 26.83 -19.75
N CYS A 299 -8.63 26.13 -19.92
CA CYS A 299 -8.53 25.00 -20.85
C CYS A 299 -9.50 23.88 -20.44
N LEU A 300 -9.55 23.52 -19.16
CA LEU A 300 -10.42 22.46 -18.66
C LEU A 300 -11.91 22.84 -18.59
N HIS A 301 -12.24 24.13 -18.56
CA HIS A 301 -13.61 24.64 -18.56
C HIS A 301 -14.43 24.16 -19.77
N THR A 302 -13.78 23.89 -20.90
CA THR A 302 -14.44 23.48 -22.16
C THR A 302 -15.01 22.05 -22.09
N PHE A 303 -14.51 21.21 -21.17
CA PHE A 303 -15.02 19.85 -20.98
C PHE A 303 -16.33 19.87 -20.18
N SER A 304 -17.44 20.12 -20.87
CA SER A 304 -18.77 20.18 -20.26
C SER A 304 -19.19 18.90 -19.51
N GLY A 305 -18.63 17.75 -19.91
CA GLY A 305 -18.92 16.43 -19.33
C GLY A 305 -18.13 16.06 -18.08
N LEU A 306 -17.12 16.84 -17.67
CA LEU A 306 -16.29 16.50 -16.51
C LEU A 306 -17.11 16.47 -15.21
N ARG A 307 -16.99 15.36 -14.49
CA ARG A 307 -17.64 15.10 -13.21
C ARG A 307 -16.64 14.94 -12.07
N SER A 308 -15.45 14.43 -12.34
CA SER A 308 -14.40 14.24 -11.34
C SER A 308 -13.08 14.83 -11.85
N VAL A 309 -12.46 15.69 -11.04
CA VAL A 309 -11.11 16.19 -11.33
C VAL A 309 -10.23 16.11 -10.09
N LYS A 310 -9.03 15.54 -10.25
CA LYS A 310 -8.07 15.36 -9.15
C LYS A 310 -6.76 16.04 -9.48
N PHE A 311 -6.34 16.97 -8.63
CA PHE A 311 -5.13 17.77 -8.79
C PHE A 311 -4.10 17.49 -7.69
N ASP A 312 -4.13 16.32 -7.08
CA ASP A 312 -3.42 16.04 -5.84
C ASP A 312 -1.91 16.33 -5.94
N GLY A 313 -1.32 17.02 -4.97
CA GLY A 313 0.11 17.33 -4.95
C GLY A 313 0.56 18.41 -5.95
N CYS A 314 -0.35 19.04 -6.69
CA CYS A 314 -0.01 20.13 -7.60
C CYS A 314 0.28 21.44 -6.85
N LEU A 315 1.10 22.29 -7.44
CA LEU A 315 1.23 23.69 -7.01
C LEU A 315 -0.01 24.47 -7.46
N VAL A 316 -0.67 25.18 -6.55
CA VAL A 316 -1.94 25.85 -6.83
C VAL A 316 -1.78 27.37 -6.71
N LYS A 317 -2.24 28.10 -7.73
CA LYS A 317 -2.41 29.55 -7.68
C LYS A 317 -3.87 29.90 -7.40
N CYS A 318 -4.12 30.91 -6.56
CA CYS A 318 -5.48 31.36 -6.24
C CYS A 318 -6.30 31.73 -7.51
N SER A 319 -5.66 32.28 -8.55
CA SER A 319 -6.32 32.56 -9.84
C SER A 319 -6.82 31.29 -10.55
N GLY A 320 -6.08 30.19 -10.46
CA GLY A 320 -6.49 28.89 -11.00
C GLY A 320 -7.72 28.34 -10.29
N VAL A 321 -7.73 28.33 -8.94
CA VAL A 321 -8.88 27.88 -8.14
C VAL A 321 -10.13 28.72 -8.42
N ARG A 322 -9.99 30.05 -8.52
CA ARG A 322 -11.12 30.92 -8.88
C ARG A 322 -11.64 30.65 -10.30
N ALA A 323 -10.75 30.35 -11.25
CA ALA A 323 -11.16 29.99 -12.59
C ALA A 323 -11.90 28.65 -12.64
N ILE A 324 -11.55 27.69 -11.79
CA ILE A 324 -12.32 26.44 -11.60
C ILE A 324 -13.73 26.75 -11.09
N GLY A 325 -13.91 27.77 -10.25
CA GLY A 325 -15.23 28.27 -9.85
C GLY A 325 -16.12 28.76 -11.00
N ARG A 326 -15.60 28.91 -12.22
CA ARG A 326 -16.37 29.25 -13.43
C ARG A 326 -16.70 28.03 -14.30
N TRP A 327 -16.31 26.83 -13.88
CA TRP A 327 -16.63 25.59 -14.59
C TRP A 327 -18.13 25.30 -14.65
N PRO A 328 -18.58 24.47 -15.60
CA PRO A 328 -19.94 23.97 -15.63
C PRO A 328 -20.31 23.28 -14.32
N ARG A 329 -21.59 23.36 -13.92
CA ARG A 329 -22.11 22.78 -12.67
C ARG A 329 -22.23 21.25 -12.69
N SER A 330 -21.58 20.59 -13.64
CA SER A 330 -21.54 19.13 -13.78
C SER A 330 -20.56 18.45 -12.82
N LEU A 331 -19.64 19.21 -12.22
CA LEU A 331 -18.60 18.71 -11.31
C LEU A 331 -19.22 18.13 -10.02
N LYS A 332 -18.87 16.88 -9.70
CA LYS A 332 -19.34 16.10 -8.54
C LYS A 332 -18.22 15.73 -7.57
N GLU A 333 -16.99 15.59 -8.06
CA GLU A 333 -15.82 15.28 -7.26
C GLU A 333 -14.67 16.23 -7.62
N LEU A 334 -14.03 16.78 -6.59
CA LEU A 334 -12.84 17.61 -6.75
C LEU A 334 -11.82 17.26 -5.67
N SER A 335 -10.56 17.09 -6.06
CA SER A 335 -9.47 16.79 -5.15
C SER A 335 -8.32 17.77 -5.31
N PHE A 336 -7.89 18.35 -4.20
CA PHE A 336 -6.69 19.15 -4.01
C PHE A 336 -5.81 18.54 -2.91
N SER A 337 -5.86 17.22 -2.71
CA SER A 337 -5.09 16.55 -1.66
C SER A 337 -3.60 16.88 -1.81
N LYS A 338 -2.92 17.28 -0.74
CA LYS A 338 -1.49 17.66 -0.72
C LYS A 338 -1.12 18.84 -1.62
N CYS A 339 -2.09 19.61 -2.10
CA CYS A 339 -1.82 20.83 -2.86
C CYS A 339 -1.28 21.95 -1.98
N SER A 340 -0.25 22.65 -2.47
CA SER A 340 0.22 23.88 -1.83
C SER A 340 -0.43 25.09 -2.49
N GLY A 341 -0.89 26.07 -1.68
CA GLY A 341 -1.46 27.33 -2.18
C GLY A 341 -2.98 27.39 -2.28
N VAL A 342 -3.72 26.38 -1.80
CA VAL A 342 -5.17 26.48 -1.60
C VAL A 342 -5.46 27.32 -0.36
N GLU A 343 -6.09 28.48 -0.54
CA GLU A 343 -6.37 29.47 0.51
C GLU A 343 -7.87 29.71 0.65
N ASP A 344 -8.31 30.17 1.84
CA ASP A 344 -9.72 30.32 2.21
C ASP A 344 -10.57 31.08 1.18
N ASP A 345 -10.10 32.25 0.75
CA ASP A 345 -10.82 33.10 -0.20
C ASP A 345 -11.00 32.40 -1.56
N SER A 346 -9.97 31.70 -2.03
CA SER A 346 -10.01 30.98 -3.31
C SER A 346 -10.93 29.75 -3.26
N LEU A 347 -10.88 28.98 -2.17
CA LEU A 347 -11.73 27.81 -1.96
C LEU A 347 -13.18 28.20 -1.72
N SER A 348 -13.42 29.25 -0.92
CA SER A 348 -14.75 29.81 -0.66
C SER A 348 -15.45 30.25 -1.94
N PHE A 349 -14.71 30.88 -2.86
CA PHE A 349 -15.25 31.25 -4.18
C PHE A 349 -15.66 30.00 -4.99
N LEU A 350 -14.83 28.96 -4.98
CA LEU A 350 -15.07 27.72 -5.72
C LEU A 350 -16.32 26.98 -5.21
N VAL A 351 -16.42 26.75 -3.91
CA VAL A 351 -17.52 25.95 -3.33
C VAL A 351 -18.87 26.67 -3.41
N ARG A 352 -18.89 28.01 -3.42
CA ARG A 352 -20.10 28.81 -3.66
C ARG A 352 -20.64 28.62 -5.08
N ALA A 353 -19.77 28.37 -6.05
CA ALA A 353 -20.15 28.13 -7.43
C ALA A 353 -20.64 26.69 -7.67
N HIS A 354 -20.03 25.70 -6.99
CA HIS A 354 -20.25 24.27 -7.19
C HIS A 354 -21.09 23.63 -6.08
N LYS A 355 -22.36 24.01 -5.98
CA LYS A 355 -23.26 23.57 -4.90
C LYS A 355 -23.63 22.08 -4.95
N GLU A 356 -23.52 21.46 -6.13
CA GLU A 356 -23.86 20.04 -6.32
C GLU A 356 -22.67 19.09 -6.13
N LEU A 357 -21.56 19.59 -5.58
CA LEU A 357 -20.40 18.78 -5.26
C LEU A 357 -20.76 17.72 -4.21
N THR A 358 -20.38 16.47 -4.49
CA THR A 358 -20.64 15.31 -3.63
C THR A 358 -19.39 14.82 -2.90
N LYS A 359 -18.21 15.00 -3.52
CA LYS A 359 -16.93 14.60 -2.94
C LYS A 359 -15.93 15.74 -3.00
N LEU A 360 -15.31 16.05 -1.87
CA LEU A 360 -14.25 17.05 -1.78
C LEU A 360 -13.09 16.50 -0.97
N ASP A 361 -11.91 16.43 -1.58
CA ASP A 361 -10.68 16.08 -0.87
C ASP A 361 -9.74 17.30 -0.86
N ILE A 362 -9.47 17.80 0.34
CA ILE A 362 -8.58 18.91 0.64
C ILE A 362 -7.56 18.49 1.72
N THR A 363 -7.28 17.20 1.81
CA THR A 363 -6.26 16.63 2.69
C THR A 363 -4.94 17.39 2.53
N CYS A 364 -4.24 17.67 3.63
CA CYS A 364 -2.99 18.42 3.67
C CYS A 364 -3.06 19.85 3.07
N CYS A 365 -4.23 20.44 2.87
CA CYS A 365 -4.35 21.86 2.51
C CYS A 365 -4.14 22.74 3.75
N ARG A 366 -2.89 22.97 4.12
CA ARG A 366 -2.49 23.59 5.41
C ARG A 366 -2.82 25.08 5.59
N LYS A 367 -3.36 25.74 4.56
CA LYS A 367 -3.67 27.18 4.57
C LYS A 367 -5.16 27.47 4.71
N ILE A 368 -6.01 26.44 4.82
CA ILE A 368 -7.44 26.63 5.04
C ILE A 368 -7.75 26.73 6.53
N THR A 369 -8.76 27.51 6.89
CA THR A 369 -9.16 27.77 8.27
C THR A 369 -10.65 27.51 8.47
N TYR A 370 -11.21 28.01 9.57
CA TYR A 370 -12.64 28.01 9.83
C TYR A 370 -13.45 28.56 8.64
N ASP A 371 -12.97 29.61 7.97
CA ASP A 371 -13.69 30.30 6.90
C ASP A 371 -13.98 29.40 5.69
N SER A 372 -13.02 28.54 5.32
CA SER A 372 -13.23 27.50 4.30
C SER A 372 -14.31 26.52 4.71
N VAL A 373 -14.24 26.00 5.94
CA VAL A 373 -15.20 24.99 6.43
C VAL A 373 -16.60 25.59 6.52
N ASP A 374 -16.74 26.82 7.01
CA ASP A 374 -18.02 27.55 7.03
C ASP A 374 -18.58 27.74 5.63
N SER A 375 -17.74 28.10 4.66
CA SER A 375 -18.16 28.25 3.25
C SER A 375 -18.53 26.94 2.57
N ILE A 376 -17.77 25.85 2.82
CA ILE A 376 -18.03 24.49 2.31
C ILE A 376 -19.40 24.03 2.82
N THR A 377 -19.57 24.03 4.15
CA THR A 377 -20.79 23.53 4.82
C THR A 377 -22.02 24.37 4.49
N SER A 378 -21.86 25.68 4.26
CA SER A 378 -22.96 26.56 3.87
C SER A 378 -23.39 26.38 2.40
N SER A 379 -22.46 26.03 1.51
CA SER A 379 -22.68 26.03 0.05
C SER A 379 -22.99 24.66 -0.53
N CYS A 380 -22.25 23.62 -0.10
CA CYS A 380 -22.28 22.28 -0.67
C CYS A 380 -23.00 21.30 0.26
N ARG A 381 -24.33 21.42 0.35
CA ARG A 381 -25.15 20.56 1.23
C ARG A 381 -25.31 19.11 0.73
N SER A 382 -24.94 18.87 -0.53
CA SER A 382 -25.00 17.54 -1.16
C SER A 382 -23.72 16.71 -0.98
N LEU A 383 -22.78 17.17 -0.15
CA LEU A 383 -21.55 16.44 0.13
C LEU A 383 -21.86 15.12 0.85
N THR A 384 -21.34 14.02 0.30
CA THR A 384 -21.36 12.69 0.91
C THR A 384 -19.99 12.27 1.43
N SER A 385 -18.91 12.79 0.84
CA SER A 385 -17.53 12.51 1.27
C SER A 385 -16.71 13.79 1.34
N VAL A 386 -16.10 14.04 2.50
CA VAL A 386 -15.15 15.13 2.70
C VAL A 386 -13.90 14.56 3.36
N ARG A 387 -12.75 14.71 2.68
CA ARG A 387 -11.45 14.36 3.25
C ARG A 387 -10.64 15.63 3.47
N MET A 388 -10.21 15.83 4.70
CA MET A 388 -9.49 17.00 5.17
C MET A 388 -8.52 16.59 6.28
N GLU A 389 -7.84 15.46 6.06
CA GLU A 389 -6.76 15.00 6.93
C GLU A 389 -5.63 16.04 6.95
N SER A 390 -4.93 16.24 8.06
CA SER A 390 -3.77 17.16 8.16
C SER A 390 -4.05 18.63 7.79
N CYS A 391 -5.28 19.13 7.99
CA CYS A 391 -5.67 20.53 7.84
C CYS A 391 -5.49 21.31 9.16
N SER A 392 -4.23 21.52 9.56
CA SER A 392 -3.80 21.97 10.89
C SER A 392 -4.34 23.31 11.40
N LEU A 393 -4.79 24.20 10.51
CA LEU A 393 -5.33 25.53 10.88
C LEU A 393 -6.85 25.52 11.07
N VAL A 394 -7.52 24.39 10.84
CA VAL A 394 -8.96 24.24 11.04
C VAL A 394 -9.24 23.96 12.53
N PRO A 395 -9.98 24.83 13.23
CA PRO A 395 -10.28 24.63 14.64
C PRO A 395 -11.33 23.51 14.83
N LYS A 396 -11.35 22.88 16.02
CA LYS A 396 -12.21 21.70 16.29
C LYS A 396 -13.70 22.06 16.14
N GLU A 397 -14.04 23.29 16.48
CA GLU A 397 -15.37 23.88 16.42
C GLU A 397 -15.91 23.94 14.99
N ALA A 398 -15.03 24.07 13.99
CA ALA A 398 -15.42 24.09 12.58
C ALA A 398 -16.03 22.75 12.14
N PHE A 399 -15.56 21.62 12.68
CA PHE A 399 -16.06 20.30 12.28
C PHE A 399 -17.52 20.06 12.68
N VAL A 400 -17.99 20.75 13.73
CA VAL A 400 -19.41 20.71 14.15
C VAL A 400 -20.33 21.21 13.04
N LEU A 401 -19.85 22.12 12.18
CA LEU A 401 -20.64 22.66 11.07
C LEU A 401 -21.03 21.58 10.05
N PHE A 402 -20.20 20.54 9.86
CA PHE A 402 -20.54 19.43 8.97
C PHE A 402 -21.76 18.67 9.48
N GLY A 403 -21.78 18.29 10.77
CA GLY A 403 -22.92 17.61 11.38
C GLY A 403 -24.19 18.47 11.44
N GLN A 404 -24.06 19.80 11.45
CA GLN A 404 -25.20 20.72 11.47
C GLN A 404 -25.79 21.03 10.09
N ARG A 405 -24.98 21.00 9.02
CA ARG A 405 -25.35 21.58 7.72
C ARG A 405 -25.25 20.61 6.54
N CYS A 406 -24.57 19.48 6.70
CA CYS A 406 -24.35 18.48 5.65
C CYS A 406 -24.97 17.14 6.05
N GLU A 407 -26.28 17.00 5.82
CA GLU A 407 -27.09 15.85 6.26
C GLU A 407 -26.78 14.54 5.53
N LEU A 408 -26.10 14.61 4.37
CA LEU A 408 -25.80 13.47 3.51
C LEU A 408 -24.37 12.93 3.67
N ILE A 409 -23.59 13.42 4.64
CA ILE A 409 -22.22 12.96 4.85
C ILE A 409 -22.21 11.50 5.32
N GLU A 410 -21.56 10.66 4.52
CA GLU A 410 -21.26 9.25 4.80
C GLU A 410 -19.80 9.08 5.23
N GLU A 411 -18.90 9.91 4.69
CA GLU A 411 -17.45 9.88 4.96
C GLU A 411 -16.96 11.29 5.34
N LEU A 412 -16.37 11.42 6.53
CA LEU A 412 -15.66 12.62 6.97
C LEU A 412 -14.31 12.21 7.56
N ASP A 413 -13.24 12.41 6.79
CA ASP A 413 -11.88 12.15 7.25
C ASP A 413 -11.23 13.45 7.73
N VAL A 414 -11.01 13.53 9.03
CA VAL A 414 -10.39 14.67 9.74
C VAL A 414 -9.15 14.23 10.53
N THR A 415 -8.58 13.06 10.20
CA THR A 415 -7.38 12.54 10.86
C THR A 415 -6.20 13.51 10.74
N ASP A 416 -5.28 13.54 11.71
CA ASP A 416 -4.08 14.40 11.71
C ASP A 416 -4.29 15.93 11.54
N SER A 417 -5.53 16.44 11.54
CA SER A 417 -5.82 17.88 11.47
C SER A 417 -5.45 18.65 12.74
N LYS A 418 -4.96 17.93 13.75
CA LYS A 418 -4.16 18.43 14.87
C LYS A 418 -3.14 17.32 15.20
N ILE A 419 -1.88 17.47 14.81
CA ILE A 419 -0.81 16.83 15.58
C ILE A 419 -0.74 17.65 16.88
N ASP A 420 -1.55 17.27 17.85
CA ASP A 420 -1.35 17.69 19.24
C ASP A 420 -0.20 16.88 19.86
N ASP A 421 0.21 17.28 21.05
CA ASP A 421 1.26 16.61 21.82
C ASP A 421 0.96 15.11 22.01
N GLU A 422 -0.29 14.66 21.87
CA GLU A 422 -0.71 13.26 21.94
C GLU A 422 -0.26 12.46 20.70
N GLY A 423 -0.33 13.01 19.48
CA GLY A 423 0.16 12.33 18.27
C GLY A 423 1.70 12.19 18.25
N PHE A 424 2.41 13.23 18.68
CA PHE A 424 3.86 13.14 18.91
C PHE A 424 4.19 12.17 20.05
N SER A 425 3.41 12.19 21.14
CA SER A 425 3.52 11.24 22.24
C SER A 425 3.31 9.80 21.77
N PHE A 426 2.33 9.55 20.91
CA PHE A 426 2.05 8.22 20.36
C PHE A 426 3.17 7.71 19.45
N MET A 427 3.72 8.57 18.59
CA MET A 427 4.89 8.23 17.75
C MET A 427 6.13 7.97 18.61
N MET A 428 6.37 8.78 19.65
CA MET A 428 7.44 8.55 20.62
C MET A 428 7.23 7.25 21.41
N PHE A 429 5.99 6.94 21.77
CA PHE A 429 5.61 5.72 22.47
C PHE A 429 5.88 4.48 21.62
N ILE A 430 5.45 4.46 20.36
CA ILE A 430 5.72 3.35 19.43
C ILE A 430 7.22 3.18 19.22
N ALA A 431 7.95 4.26 18.91
CA ALA A 431 9.39 4.21 18.66
C ALA A 431 10.20 3.75 19.88
N GLY A 432 9.76 4.10 21.09
CA GLY A 432 10.42 3.73 22.35
C GLY A 432 10.08 2.32 22.85
N THR A 433 8.89 1.79 22.56
CA THR A 433 8.42 0.53 23.16
C THR A 433 9.15 -0.70 22.61
N GLU A 434 9.16 -0.89 21.29
CA GLU A 434 9.72 -2.09 20.66
C GLU A 434 11.25 -2.17 20.85
N THR A 435 11.95 -1.04 20.72
CA THR A 435 13.41 -0.96 20.89
C THR A 435 13.86 -1.26 22.32
N THR A 436 13.10 -0.78 23.31
CA THR A 436 13.34 -1.08 24.73
C THR A 436 13.10 -2.55 25.04
N ALA A 437 12.00 -3.13 24.55
CA ALA A 437 11.69 -4.54 24.76
C ALA A 437 12.78 -5.47 24.20
N ASN A 438 13.23 -5.21 22.96
CA ASN A 438 14.31 -5.98 22.33
C ASN A 438 15.63 -5.87 23.11
N THR A 439 15.95 -4.68 23.63
CA THR A 439 17.16 -4.47 24.44
C THR A 439 17.10 -5.28 25.75
N LEU A 440 15.94 -5.30 26.41
CA LEU A 440 15.72 -6.07 27.63
C LEU A 440 15.84 -7.57 27.39
N GLU A 441 15.25 -8.07 26.31
CA GLU A 441 15.32 -9.49 25.94
C GLU A 441 16.77 -9.95 25.76
N TRP A 442 17.56 -9.19 24.98
CA TRP A 442 18.97 -9.51 24.77
C TRP A 442 19.83 -9.35 26.03
N ALA A 443 19.59 -8.31 26.84
CA ALA A 443 20.31 -8.12 28.10
C ALA A 443 20.06 -9.29 29.07
N MET A 444 18.81 -9.74 29.20
CA MET A 444 18.46 -10.89 30.03
C MET A 444 19.07 -12.19 29.49
N ALA A 445 19.01 -12.41 28.17
CA ALA A 445 19.64 -13.55 27.53
C ALA A 445 21.16 -13.58 27.79
N LEU A 446 21.83 -12.42 27.71
CA LEU A 446 23.26 -12.30 27.99
C LEU A 446 23.58 -12.57 29.46
N LEU A 447 22.80 -12.00 30.40
CA LEU A 447 23.02 -12.24 31.83
C LEU A 447 22.82 -13.70 32.23
N LEU A 448 21.76 -14.35 31.72
CA LEU A 448 21.49 -15.77 31.99
C LEU A 448 22.59 -16.70 31.45
N ASN A 449 23.18 -16.33 30.31
CA ASN A 449 24.31 -17.07 29.73
C ASN A 449 25.66 -16.72 30.37
N HIS A 450 25.74 -15.68 31.20
CA HIS A 450 26.97 -15.25 31.89
C HIS A 450 26.76 -15.09 33.41
N PRO A 451 26.63 -16.20 34.17
CA PRO A 451 26.27 -16.17 35.59
C PRO A 451 27.19 -15.32 36.48
N LYS A 452 28.49 -15.23 36.14
CA LYS A 452 29.46 -14.40 36.88
C LYS A 452 29.15 -12.90 36.77
N VAL A 453 28.70 -12.45 35.60
CA VAL A 453 28.29 -11.06 35.37
C VAL A 453 26.98 -10.80 36.09
N MET A 454 26.04 -11.73 36.02
CA MET A 454 24.76 -11.65 36.74
C MET A 454 24.95 -11.52 38.26
N LEU A 455 25.85 -12.30 38.86
CA LEU A 455 26.16 -12.21 40.30
C LEU A 455 26.74 -10.83 40.69
N LYS A 456 27.56 -10.22 39.83
CA LYS A 456 28.09 -8.88 40.08
C LYS A 456 27.00 -7.80 40.00
N VAL A 457 26.09 -7.91 39.03
CA VAL A 457 24.92 -7.02 38.93
C VAL A 457 24.04 -7.16 40.17
N LYS A 458 23.77 -8.39 40.61
CA LYS A 458 22.97 -8.66 41.83
C LYS A 458 23.63 -8.07 43.07
N ALA A 459 24.93 -8.30 43.26
CA ALA A 459 25.67 -7.71 44.37
C ALA A 459 25.64 -6.17 44.37
N GLU A 460 25.78 -5.54 43.20
CA GLU A 460 25.70 -4.08 43.07
C GLU A 460 24.31 -3.53 43.43
N ILE A 461 23.25 -4.22 43.01
CA ILE A 461 21.86 -3.86 43.35
C ILE A 461 21.61 -4.04 44.86
N ASP A 462 22.04 -5.16 45.43
CA ASP A 462 21.85 -5.48 46.85
C ASP A 462 22.58 -4.48 47.75
N GLU A 463 23.79 -4.06 47.35
CA GLU A 463 24.60 -3.09 48.10
C GLU A 463 24.00 -1.68 48.10
N HIS A 464 23.45 -1.22 46.97
CA HIS A 464 23.04 0.18 46.80
C HIS A 464 21.54 0.44 46.94
N VAL A 465 20.70 -0.59 46.78
CA VAL A 465 19.23 -0.49 46.83
C VAL A 465 18.65 -1.31 47.98
N GLY A 466 19.19 -2.51 48.22
CA GLY A 466 18.69 -3.46 49.22
C GLY A 466 17.35 -4.11 48.85
N HIS A 467 16.80 -4.91 49.78
CA HIS A 467 15.64 -5.78 49.50
C HIS A 467 14.26 -5.22 49.91
N GLY A 468 14.20 -4.00 50.45
CA GLY A 468 13.01 -3.48 51.13
C GLY A 468 12.06 -2.61 50.29
N ARG A 469 12.42 -2.29 49.04
CA ARG A 469 11.63 -1.41 48.17
C ARG A 469 11.94 -1.62 46.69
N LEU A 470 11.04 -1.18 45.82
CA LEU A 470 11.29 -1.11 44.39
C LEU A 470 12.34 -0.02 44.07
N LEU A 471 13.10 -0.27 43.00
CA LEU A 471 14.04 0.70 42.44
C LEU A 471 13.31 1.95 41.96
N ASN A 472 13.95 3.11 42.15
CA ASN A 472 13.51 4.37 41.58
C ASN A 472 14.61 4.99 40.69
N ASP A 473 14.26 6.02 39.93
CA ASP A 473 15.17 6.69 38.98
C ASP A 473 16.51 7.10 39.61
N SER A 474 16.49 7.65 40.83
CA SER A 474 17.69 8.14 41.52
C SER A 474 18.68 7.04 41.90
N ASP A 475 18.24 5.78 41.95
CA ASP A 475 19.10 4.64 42.28
C ASP A 475 19.95 4.21 41.08
N THR A 476 19.50 4.45 39.84
CA THR A 476 20.21 4.03 38.62
C THR A 476 21.61 4.64 38.51
N VAL A 477 21.82 5.84 39.06
CA VAL A 477 23.13 6.52 39.11
C VAL A 477 24.13 5.74 39.97
N LYS A 478 23.66 4.95 40.93
CA LYS A 478 24.48 4.14 41.84
C LYS A 478 24.76 2.73 41.30
N LEU A 479 24.29 2.40 40.09
CA LEU A 479 24.47 1.07 39.47
C LEU A 479 25.35 1.15 38.21
N PRO A 480 26.62 1.58 38.33
CA PRO A 480 27.50 1.77 37.18
C PRO A 480 27.82 0.45 36.46
N TYR A 481 27.92 -0.69 37.14
CA TYR A 481 28.17 -1.97 36.51
C TYR A 481 26.97 -2.46 35.69
N LEU A 482 25.74 -2.26 36.19
CA LEU A 482 24.53 -2.48 35.39
C LEU A 482 24.51 -1.59 34.12
N GLY A 483 24.91 -0.32 34.25
CA GLY A 483 25.07 0.57 33.10
C GLY A 483 26.05 0.04 32.04
N ARG A 484 27.14 -0.61 32.48
CA ARG A 484 28.12 -1.25 31.57
C ARG A 484 27.55 -2.49 30.88
N VAL A 485 26.74 -3.28 31.58
CA VAL A 485 26.01 -4.43 31.01
C VAL A 485 25.06 -3.98 29.90
N ILE A 486 24.31 -2.90 30.13
CA ILE A 486 23.39 -2.34 29.12
C ILE A 486 24.16 -1.83 27.91
N THR A 487 25.28 -1.15 28.15
CA THR A 487 26.16 -0.62 27.09
C THR A 487 26.73 -1.75 26.23
N GLU A 488 27.23 -2.81 26.85
CA GLU A 488 27.76 -3.97 26.12
C GLU A 488 26.65 -4.74 25.39
N THR A 489 25.44 -4.80 25.95
CA THR A 489 24.28 -5.37 25.28
C THR A 489 23.94 -4.58 24.01
N LEU A 490 23.86 -3.25 24.08
CA LEU A 490 23.56 -2.39 22.94
C LEU A 490 24.66 -2.42 21.86
N ARG A 491 25.92 -2.70 22.25
CA ARG A 491 27.02 -2.93 21.30
C ARG A 491 26.83 -4.25 20.54
N LEU A 492 26.57 -5.33 21.26
CA LEU A 492 26.44 -6.66 20.64
C LEU A 492 25.12 -6.84 19.90
N TYR A 493 24.03 -6.24 20.40
CA TYR A 493 22.66 -6.39 19.90
C TYR A 493 21.93 -5.04 19.83
N PRO A 494 22.37 -4.11 18.97
CA PRO A 494 21.65 -2.86 18.74
C PRO A 494 20.25 -3.14 18.17
N PRO A 495 19.17 -2.59 18.76
CA PRO A 495 17.81 -2.75 18.22
C PRO A 495 17.64 -2.22 16.79
N ALA A 496 18.48 -1.25 16.39
CA ALA A 496 18.58 -0.72 15.03
C ALA A 496 19.98 -1.03 14.46
N PRO A 497 20.23 -2.25 13.93
CA PRO A 497 21.54 -2.64 13.42
C PRO A 497 21.95 -1.85 12.16
N LEU A 498 20.96 -1.43 11.37
CA LEU A 498 21.09 -0.43 10.32
C LEU A 498 20.43 0.85 10.82
N LEU A 499 21.20 1.95 10.92
CA LEU A 499 20.66 3.23 11.36
C LEU A 499 19.70 3.80 10.31
N LEU A 500 18.84 4.72 10.74
CA LEU A 500 17.82 5.32 9.88
C LEU A 500 18.46 5.93 8.62
N PRO A 501 17.89 5.70 7.43
CA PRO A 501 18.48 6.18 6.19
C PRO A 501 18.49 7.71 6.14
N HIS A 502 19.57 8.26 5.61
CA HIS A 502 19.67 9.67 5.25
C HIS A 502 19.62 9.82 3.74
N LEU A 503 19.15 10.96 3.23
CA LEU A 503 19.20 11.28 1.81
C LEU A 503 20.26 12.37 1.60
N SER A 504 21.20 12.15 0.69
CA SER A 504 22.22 13.15 0.37
C SER A 504 21.59 14.36 -0.30
N SER A 505 21.72 15.53 0.32
CA SER A 505 21.16 16.78 -0.20
C SER A 505 21.95 17.33 -1.38
N GLU A 506 23.22 16.96 -1.50
CA GLU A 506 24.15 17.35 -2.56
C GLU A 506 25.15 16.22 -2.84
N ALA A 507 25.90 16.31 -3.94
CA ALA A 507 26.97 15.36 -4.20
C ALA A 507 28.16 15.62 -3.28
N CYS A 508 28.74 14.57 -2.69
CA CYS A 508 29.88 14.68 -1.79
C CYS A 508 30.80 13.46 -1.88
N THR A 509 31.99 13.55 -1.28
CA THR A 509 32.91 12.41 -1.17
C THR A 509 33.02 12.02 0.30
N ALA A 510 32.84 10.74 0.62
CA ALA A 510 32.98 10.21 1.97
C ALA A 510 33.74 8.87 1.96
N GLY A 511 34.75 8.73 2.82
CA GLY A 511 35.56 7.50 2.90
C GLY A 511 36.28 7.12 1.60
N GLY A 512 36.54 8.08 0.71
CA GLY A 512 37.11 7.85 -0.62
C GLY A 512 36.11 7.45 -1.71
N PHE A 513 34.81 7.44 -1.39
CA PHE A 513 33.73 7.16 -2.35
C PHE A 513 32.98 8.44 -2.72
N ASP A 514 32.68 8.59 -4.01
CA ASP A 514 31.79 9.65 -4.49
C ASP A 514 30.33 9.24 -4.31
N ILE A 515 29.58 10.09 -3.60
CA ILE A 515 28.19 9.91 -3.24
C ILE A 515 27.37 10.96 -4.01
N PRO A 516 26.64 10.56 -5.06
CA PRO A 516 25.76 11.47 -5.80
C PRO A 516 24.64 12.05 -4.92
N GLN A 517 24.16 13.23 -5.29
CA GLN A 517 22.94 13.80 -4.72
C GLN A 517 21.76 12.82 -4.83
N GLY A 518 20.93 12.73 -3.80
CA GLY A 518 19.80 11.80 -3.76
C GLY A 518 20.18 10.36 -3.43
N THR A 519 21.45 10.06 -3.17
CA THR A 519 21.87 8.75 -2.64
C THR A 519 21.37 8.59 -1.21
N MET A 520 20.95 7.37 -0.85
CA MET A 520 20.49 7.04 0.48
C MET A 520 21.53 6.21 1.25
N PRO A 521 22.54 6.84 1.89
CA PRO A 521 23.48 6.11 2.73
C PRO A 521 22.79 5.54 3.97
N VAL A 522 23.18 4.31 4.32
CA VAL A 522 22.72 3.60 5.52
C VAL A 522 23.95 3.17 6.32
N VAL A 523 24.01 3.54 7.60
CA VAL A 523 25.13 3.19 8.49
C VAL A 523 24.86 1.84 9.13
N ASN A 524 25.78 0.90 8.96
CA ASN A 524 25.70 -0.43 9.57
C ASN A 524 26.38 -0.43 10.96
N ALA A 525 25.61 -0.04 11.98
CA ALA A 525 26.09 0.01 13.36
C ALA A 525 26.51 -1.37 13.87
N TRP A 526 25.78 -2.43 13.49
CA TRP A 526 26.10 -3.80 13.87
C TRP A 526 27.52 -4.21 13.46
N THR A 527 27.88 -3.98 12.19
CA THR A 527 29.23 -4.32 11.70
C THR A 527 30.30 -3.46 12.39
N MET A 528 30.04 -2.17 12.61
CA MET A 528 30.99 -1.28 13.29
C MET A 528 31.24 -1.69 14.74
N HIS A 529 30.19 -2.11 15.46
CA HIS A 529 30.28 -2.52 16.87
C HIS A 529 30.95 -3.86 17.08
N ARG A 530 31.17 -4.63 16.01
CA ARG A 530 31.85 -5.93 16.00
C ARG A 530 33.12 -5.94 15.15
N ASP A 531 33.60 -4.78 14.71
CA ASP A 531 34.83 -4.72 13.90
C ASP A 531 36.04 -5.08 14.76
N PRO A 532 36.78 -6.18 14.47
CA PRO A 532 37.97 -6.58 15.23
C PRO A 532 39.12 -5.55 15.17
N LYS A 533 39.07 -4.58 14.24
CA LYS A 533 40.02 -3.47 14.20
C LYS A 533 39.73 -2.39 15.24
N LEU A 534 38.48 -2.31 15.70
CA LEU A 534 38.00 -1.29 16.64
C LEU A 534 37.76 -1.86 18.04
N TRP A 535 37.46 -3.15 18.14
CA TRP A 535 37.08 -3.84 19.38
C TRP A 535 37.93 -5.09 19.60
N GLU A 536 38.60 -5.16 20.76
CA GLU A 536 39.23 -6.38 21.24
C GLU A 536 38.16 -7.39 21.66
N GLU A 537 38.29 -8.65 21.22
CA GLU A 537 37.30 -9.72 21.46
C GLU A 537 35.88 -9.25 21.10
N PRO A 538 35.61 -8.90 19.82
CA PRO A 538 34.43 -8.14 19.41
C PRO A 538 33.12 -8.90 19.62
N ASP A 539 33.15 -10.23 19.57
CA ASP A 539 31.95 -11.06 19.73
C ASP A 539 31.69 -11.51 21.16
N GLU A 540 32.64 -11.28 22.08
CA GLU A 540 32.54 -11.66 23.49
C GLU A 540 31.78 -10.61 24.31
N PHE A 541 30.90 -11.08 25.20
CA PHE A 541 30.18 -10.24 26.15
C PHE A 541 31.05 -9.90 27.35
N LYS A 542 31.62 -8.70 27.35
CA LYS A 542 32.61 -8.26 28.36
C LYS A 542 32.29 -6.85 28.88
N PRO A 543 31.33 -6.69 29.81
CA PRO A 543 30.97 -5.39 30.39
C PRO A 543 32.17 -4.63 31.00
N GLU A 544 33.20 -5.36 31.45
CA GLU A 544 34.44 -4.81 31.99
C GLU A 544 35.19 -3.88 31.02
N ARG A 545 34.93 -3.98 29.70
CA ARG A 545 35.53 -3.08 28.71
C ARG A 545 35.13 -1.61 28.89
N PHE A 546 34.09 -1.33 29.65
CA PHE A 546 33.60 0.02 29.97
C PHE A 546 33.97 0.47 31.40
N LEU A 547 34.99 -0.12 32.03
CA LEU A 547 35.43 0.24 33.39
C LEU A 547 35.99 1.68 33.48
N GLY A 548 36.68 2.19 32.46
CA GLY A 548 37.29 3.54 32.39
C GLY A 548 36.32 4.70 32.16
N GLY A 549 35.01 4.42 32.07
CA GLY A 549 33.98 5.43 31.81
C GLY A 549 33.75 5.71 30.32
N PHE A 550 32.63 6.37 30.03
CA PHE A 550 32.17 6.66 28.65
C PHE A 550 33.05 7.67 27.89
N GLY A 551 33.92 8.41 28.60
CA GLY A 551 34.76 9.48 28.06
C GLY A 551 35.97 9.00 27.23
N GLU A 552 36.31 7.71 27.27
CA GLU A 552 37.41 7.11 26.51
C GLU A 552 36.93 6.30 25.28
N LEU A 553 35.66 6.44 24.88
CA LEU A 553 35.19 5.97 23.59
C LEU A 553 35.75 6.87 22.48
N GLU A 554 37.04 6.70 22.16
CA GLU A 554 37.67 7.36 21.02
C GLU A 554 36.89 7.09 19.73
N GLY A 555 36.36 8.15 19.11
CA GLY A 555 35.74 8.10 17.79
C GLY A 555 34.34 7.50 17.71
N PHE A 556 33.76 7.51 16.51
CA PHE A 556 32.42 7.00 16.18
C PHE A 556 32.28 5.46 16.25
N LYS A 557 33.09 4.78 17.07
CA LYS A 557 33.11 3.31 17.20
C LYS A 557 31.91 2.72 17.95
N TYR A 558 31.20 3.53 18.73
CA TYR A 558 29.99 3.17 19.47
C TYR A 558 28.87 4.20 19.21
N ILE A 559 27.76 3.76 18.60
CA ILE A 559 26.68 4.63 18.08
C ILE A 559 25.28 3.97 18.16
N PRO A 560 24.90 3.36 19.31
CA PRO A 560 23.62 2.64 19.43
C PRO A 560 22.39 3.54 19.26
N PHE A 561 22.55 4.85 19.49
CA PHE A 561 21.50 5.87 19.36
C PHE A 561 21.77 6.85 18.20
N GLY A 562 22.73 6.53 17.33
CA GLY A 562 23.24 7.46 16.33
C GLY A 562 24.06 8.60 16.94
N THR A 563 24.29 9.66 16.17
CA THR A 563 25.11 10.81 16.58
C THR A 563 24.67 12.11 15.88
N GLY A 564 25.20 13.25 16.32
CA GLY A 564 24.96 14.57 15.73
C GLY A 564 23.53 15.08 15.88
N ARG A 565 23.08 15.93 14.95
CA ARG A 565 21.75 16.60 14.99
C ARG A 565 20.54 15.65 14.92
N ARG A 566 20.77 14.37 14.61
CA ARG A 566 19.74 13.32 14.50
C ARG A 566 19.97 12.20 15.53
N VAL A 567 20.77 12.45 16.57
CA VAL A 567 20.89 11.53 17.71
C VAL A 567 19.49 11.24 18.29
N CYS A 568 19.26 10.00 18.69
CA CYS A 568 17.95 9.55 19.17
C CYS A 568 17.45 10.46 20.31
N PRO A 569 16.30 11.13 20.14
CA PRO A 569 15.76 12.02 21.17
C PRO A 569 15.31 11.24 22.42
N GLY A 570 15.02 9.94 22.28
CA GLY A 570 14.63 9.05 23.38
C GLY A 570 15.77 8.36 24.11
N ALA A 571 17.04 8.64 23.79
CA ALA A 571 18.19 7.90 24.33
C ALA A 571 18.24 7.88 25.87
N GLY A 572 18.00 9.04 26.51
CA GLY A 572 17.98 9.16 27.97
C GLY A 572 16.87 8.32 28.60
N MET A 573 15.64 8.48 28.10
CA MET A 573 14.47 7.73 28.60
C MET A 573 14.61 6.22 28.39
N GLY A 574 15.10 5.80 27.22
CA GLY A 574 15.31 4.39 26.90
C GLY A 574 16.32 3.73 27.85
N LEU A 575 17.49 4.35 28.04
CA LEU A 575 18.51 3.84 28.97
C LEU A 575 17.97 3.75 30.40
N GLN A 576 17.18 4.73 30.83
CA GLN A 576 16.57 4.77 32.15
C GLN A 576 15.55 3.64 32.35
N ILE A 577 14.63 3.44 31.41
CA ILE A 577 13.63 2.36 31.47
C ILE A 577 14.30 0.98 31.45
N VAL A 578 15.29 0.77 30.57
CA VAL A 578 16.04 -0.49 30.51
C VAL A 578 16.76 -0.74 31.84
N SER A 579 17.38 0.27 32.43
CA SER A 579 18.08 0.15 33.71
C SER A 579 17.13 -0.24 34.85
N LEU A 580 15.99 0.42 34.96
CA LEU A 580 14.99 0.10 35.97
C LEU A 580 14.42 -1.31 35.79
N ALA A 581 14.05 -1.68 34.57
CA ALA A 581 13.48 -2.99 34.28
C ALA A 581 14.48 -4.13 34.53
N LEU A 582 15.74 -3.98 34.10
CA LEU A 582 16.78 -4.99 34.38
C LEU A 582 17.12 -5.09 35.86
N ALA A 583 17.17 -3.97 36.59
CA ALA A 583 17.42 -4.01 38.02
C ALA A 583 16.24 -4.66 38.79
N ALA A 584 15.01 -4.41 38.36
CA ALA A 584 13.82 -5.05 38.91
C ALA A 584 13.77 -6.56 38.60
N LEU A 585 14.22 -6.99 37.41
CA LEU A 585 14.26 -8.41 37.04
C LEU A 585 15.46 -9.14 37.66
N GLY A 586 16.61 -8.48 37.74
CA GLY A 586 17.85 -9.02 38.33
C GLY A 586 17.83 -9.15 39.85
N SER A 587 16.84 -8.54 40.52
CA SER A 587 16.55 -8.78 41.95
C SER A 587 15.60 -9.97 42.18
N ILE A 588 14.94 -10.48 41.13
CA ILE A 588 13.99 -11.60 41.18
C ILE A 588 14.65 -12.95 40.84
N VAL A 589 15.76 -12.94 40.09
CA VAL A 589 16.60 -14.12 39.76
C VAL A 589 17.82 -14.15 40.68
#